data_AF-A0A078R9S7-F1
#
_entry.id   AF-A0A078R9S7-F1
#
_cell.length_a   1.000
_cell.length_b   1.000
_cell.length_c   1.000
_cell.angle_alpha   90.00
_cell.angle_beta   90.00
_cell.angle_gamma   90.00
#
_symmetry.space_group_name_H-M   'P 1'
#
loop_
_entity.id
_entity.type
_entity.pdbx_description
1 polymer ?
#
loop_
_entity_poly.entity_id
_entity_poly.type
_entity_poly.pdbx_seq_one_letter_code
_entity_poly.pdbx_strand_id
1 'polypeptide(L)'
;MSQKEYISLLSRHLFWDMDVNKVNLDTCPAQIIQRVLEYGNLKDWQLILSYYGLDRIVSICQSLRTLDKKALSYICCISNTSKEQYRCYHIKQSTPTLWNC
;
A
#
# COMPACT_ATOMS: atom_id res chain seq x y z
N MET A 1 2.01 -20.82 5.88
CA MET A 1 0.63 -20.42 5.52
C MET A 1 0.55 -20.28 4.01
N SER A 2 -0.50 -20.82 3.41
CA SER A 2 -0.77 -20.69 1.97
C SER A 2 -1.31 -19.29 1.64
N GLN A 3 -1.06 -18.78 0.43
CA GLN A 3 -1.53 -17.45 0.00
C GLN A 3 -3.04 -17.25 0.18
N LYS A 4 -3.83 -18.32 -0.05
CA LYS A 4 -5.28 -18.28 0.13
C LYS A 4 -5.69 -18.05 1.59
N GLU A 5 -4.92 -18.60 2.53
CA GLU A 5 -5.16 -18.37 3.97
C GLU A 5 -4.89 -16.91 4.32
N TYR A 6 -3.80 -16.33 3.81
CA TYR A 6 -3.51 -14.90 3.97
C TYR A 6 -4.61 -14.01 3.41
N ILE A 7 -5.11 -14.30 2.21
CA ILE A 7 -6.21 -13.54 1.58
C ILE A 7 -7.49 -13.65 2.42
N SER A 8 -7.78 -14.82 3.00
CA SER A 8 -8.95 -14.99 3.87
C SER A 8 -8.85 -14.25 5.21
N LEU A 9 -7.62 -13.99 5.69
CA LEU A 9 -7.36 -13.22 6.91
C LEU A 9 -7.45 -11.71 6.69
N LEU A 10 -7.20 -11.26 5.46
CA LEU A 10 -7.37 -9.86 5.08
C LEU A 10 -8.84 -9.46 5.09
N SER A 11 -9.09 -8.21 5.43
CA SER A 11 -10.45 -7.67 5.44
C SER A 11 -11.09 -7.71 4.05
N ARG A 12 -12.29 -8.29 3.95
CA ARG A 12 -13.00 -8.49 2.67
C ARG A 12 -13.27 -7.21 1.89
N HIS A 13 -13.46 -6.07 2.58
CA HIS A 13 -13.71 -4.79 1.93
C HIS A 13 -12.52 -4.28 1.13
N LEU A 14 -11.31 -4.79 1.35
CA LEU A 14 -10.13 -4.48 0.53
C LEU A 14 -10.26 -5.00 -0.91
N PHE A 15 -11.17 -5.94 -1.15
CA PHE A 15 -11.37 -6.62 -2.43
C PHE A 15 -12.72 -6.27 -3.08
N TRP A 16 -13.31 -5.12 -2.74
CA TRP A 16 -14.64 -4.73 -3.20
C TRP A 16 -14.80 -4.71 -4.75
N ASP A 17 -13.71 -4.53 -5.48
CA ASP A 17 -13.60 -4.51 -6.95
C ASP A 17 -12.70 -5.63 -7.51
N MET A 18 -12.22 -6.57 -6.69
CA MET A 18 -11.33 -7.66 -7.13
C MET A 18 -11.92 -9.05 -6.85
N ASP A 19 -11.79 -9.95 -7.82
CA ASP A 19 -12.17 -11.36 -7.64
C ASP A 19 -11.15 -12.05 -6.71
N VAL A 20 -11.57 -12.34 -5.48
CA VAL A 20 -10.75 -12.97 -4.42
C VAL A 20 -10.11 -14.28 -4.88
N ASN A 21 -10.72 -14.99 -5.84
CA ASN A 21 -10.17 -16.24 -6.37
C ASN A 21 -9.00 -16.03 -7.33
N LYS A 22 -8.88 -14.83 -7.90
CA LYS A 22 -7.82 -14.44 -8.85
C LYS A 22 -6.76 -13.55 -8.21
N VAL A 23 -7.00 -13.06 -7.00
CA VAL A 23 -6.02 -12.26 -6.26
C VAL A 23 -4.82 -13.14 -5.93
N ASN A 24 -3.65 -12.70 -6.39
CA ASN A 24 -2.38 -13.30 -6.04
C ASN A 24 -1.47 -12.20 -5.45
N LEU A 25 -1.04 -12.45 -4.21
CA LEU A 25 -0.16 -11.57 -3.44
C LEU A 25 1.17 -11.31 -4.19
N ASP A 26 1.68 -12.31 -4.89
CA ASP A 26 2.98 -12.22 -5.57
C ASP A 26 2.88 -11.58 -6.97
N THR A 27 1.71 -11.68 -7.63
CA THR A 27 1.53 -11.12 -8.98
C THR A 27 1.46 -9.59 -8.95
N CYS A 28 0.77 -9.02 -7.95
CA CYS A 28 0.55 -7.58 -7.85
C CYS A 28 0.71 -7.06 -6.40
N PRO A 29 1.90 -7.17 -5.78
CA PRO A 29 2.10 -6.78 -4.38
C PRO A 29 1.85 -5.29 -4.15
N ALA A 30 2.14 -4.44 -5.15
CA ALA A 30 1.90 -2.99 -5.10
C ALA A 30 0.42 -2.63 -4.84
N GLN A 31 -0.51 -3.30 -5.53
CA GLN A 31 -1.94 -3.02 -5.38
C GLN A 31 -2.43 -3.44 -3.99
N ILE A 32 -1.96 -4.58 -3.48
CA ILE A 32 -2.34 -5.08 -2.15
C ILE A 32 -1.82 -4.16 -1.05
N ILE A 33 -0.53 -3.82 -1.11
CA ILE A 33 0.11 -2.93 -0.13
C ILE A 33 -0.57 -1.57 -0.12
N GLN A 34 -0.84 -0.99 -1.29
CA GLN A 34 -1.54 0.28 -1.40
C GLN A 34 -2.92 0.22 -0.74
N ARG A 35 -3.72 -0.82 -1.04
CA ARG A 35 -5.06 -0.98 -0.46
C ARG A 35 -5.03 -1.15 1.05
N VAL A 36 -4.12 -1.96 1.57
CA VAL A 36 -3.99 -2.17 3.01
C VAL A 36 -3.56 -0.88 3.72
N LEU A 37 -2.68 -0.09 3.10
CA LEU A 37 -2.26 1.19 3.67
C LEU A 37 -3.34 2.28 3.61
N GLU A 38 -4.18 2.28 2.58
CA GLU A 38 -5.21 3.31 2.38
C GLU A 38 -6.54 2.97 3.08
N TYR A 39 -6.92 1.69 3.11
CA TYR A 39 -8.24 1.22 3.56
C TYR A 39 -8.19 0.05 4.56
N GLY A 40 -7.01 -0.49 4.85
CA GLY A 40 -6.84 -1.63 5.74
C GLY A 40 -6.87 -1.25 7.22
N ASN A 41 -7.10 -2.25 8.06
CA ASN A 41 -7.01 -2.13 9.51
C ASN A 41 -5.59 -2.45 10.00
N LEU A 42 -5.31 -2.14 11.27
CA LEU A 42 -4.02 -2.48 11.89
C LEU A 42 -3.68 -3.99 11.81
N LYS A 43 -4.70 -4.86 11.86
CA LYS A 43 -4.51 -6.31 11.68
C LYS A 43 -4.04 -6.65 10.27
N ASP A 44 -4.64 -6.02 9.25
CA ASP A 44 -4.24 -6.20 7.85
C ASP A 44 -2.81 -5.72 7.63
N TRP A 45 -2.46 -4.58 8.23
CA TRP A 45 -1.09 -4.04 8.22
C TRP A 45 -0.08 -5.02 8.82
N GLN A 46 -0.36 -5.54 10.03
CA GLN A 46 0.51 -6.53 10.67
C GLN A 46 0.67 -7.79 9.81
N LEU A 47 -0.42 -8.22 9.17
CA LEU A 47 -0.42 -9.39 8.30
C LEU A 47 0.50 -9.17 7.07
N ILE A 48 0.35 -8.06 6.36
CA ILE A 48 1.23 -7.77 5.20
C ILE A 48 2.68 -7.50 5.61
N LEU A 49 2.89 -6.90 6.78
CA LEU A 49 4.22 -6.66 7.34
C LEU A 49 4.93 -7.98 7.62
N SER A 50 4.20 -8.96 8.15
CA SER A 50 4.73 -10.31 8.39
C SER A 50 5.01 -11.08 7.09
N TYR A 51 4.23 -10.83 6.02
CA TYR A 51 4.35 -11.53 4.74
C TYR A 51 5.47 -10.96 3.85
N TYR A 52 5.49 -9.64 3.63
CA TYR A 52 6.45 -9.00 2.72
C TYR A 52 7.70 -8.47 3.42
N GLY A 53 7.59 -8.11 4.71
CA GLY A 53 8.61 -7.36 5.43
C GLY A 53 8.59 -5.86 5.13
N LEU A 54 9.10 -5.07 6.07
CA LEU A 54 9.07 -3.62 6.00
C LEU A 54 9.85 -3.08 4.79
N ASP A 55 11.06 -3.57 4.55
CA ASP A 55 11.93 -3.09 3.47
C ASP A 55 11.29 -3.26 2.09
N ARG A 56 10.63 -4.41 1.87
CA ARG A 56 9.95 -4.69 0.61
C ARG A 56 8.75 -3.77 0.42
N ILE A 57 7.97 -3.53 1.48
CA ILE A 57 6.84 -2.60 1.45
C ILE A 57 7.32 -1.19 1.10
N VAL A 58 8.37 -0.71 1.77
CA VAL A 58 8.94 0.63 1.54
C VAL A 58 9.41 0.79 0.11
N SER A 59 10.17 -0.18 -0.41
CA SER A 59 10.66 -0.18 -1.79
C SER A 59 9.51 -0.11 -2.81
N ILE A 60 8.44 -0.87 -2.58
CA ILE A 60 7.25 -0.83 -3.42
C ILE A 60 6.56 0.54 -3.31
N CYS A 61 6.35 1.06 -2.10
CA CYS A 61 5.74 2.35 -1.86
C CYS A 61 6.50 3.51 -2.54
N GLN A 62 7.83 3.47 -2.55
CA GLN A 62 8.67 4.45 -3.25
C GLN A 62 8.39 4.47 -4.76
N SER A 63 8.08 3.32 -5.35
CA SER A 63 7.78 3.18 -6.78
C SER A 63 6.34 3.56 -7.17
N LEU A 64 5.42 3.64 -6.19
CA LEU A 64 4.00 3.91 -6.44
C LEU A 64 3.80 5.30 -7.08
N ARG A 65 2.93 5.34 -8.09
CA ARG A 65 2.57 6.59 -8.77
C ARG A 65 1.68 7.48 -7.90
N THR A 66 0.81 6.86 -7.11
CA THR A 66 -0.13 7.52 -6.22
C THR A 66 -0.14 6.79 -4.88
N LEU A 67 -0.27 7.57 -3.82
CA LEU A 67 -0.49 7.09 -2.46
C LEU A 67 -1.22 8.19 -1.70
N ASP A 68 -2.16 7.82 -0.83
CA ASP A 68 -2.83 8.79 0.03
C ASP A 68 -1.83 9.53 0.94
N LYS A 69 -2.15 10.79 1.28
CA LYS A 69 -1.28 11.63 2.12
C LYS A 69 -1.09 11.02 3.52
N LYS A 70 -2.13 10.39 4.08
CA LYS A 70 -2.06 9.73 5.40
C LYS A 70 -1.17 8.48 5.33
N ALA A 71 -1.40 7.63 4.33
CA ALA A 71 -0.60 6.44 4.08
C ALA A 71 0.88 6.76 3.85
N LEU A 72 1.19 7.78 3.03
CA LEU A 72 2.56 8.24 2.81
C LEU A 72 3.22 8.71 4.11
N SER A 73 2.51 9.51 4.90
CA SER A 73 3.03 10.02 6.18
C SER A 73 3.29 8.87 7.16
N TYR A 74 2.38 7.90 7.24
CA TYR A 74 2.52 6.72 8.07
C TYR A 74 3.76 5.90 7.71
N ILE A 75 3.95 5.60 6.42
CA ILE A 75 5.13 4.87 5.95
C ILE A 75 6.41 5.65 6.23
N CYS A 76 6.46 6.95 5.93
CA CYS A 76 7.65 7.77 6.21
C CYS A 76 8.04 7.73 7.71
N CYS A 77 7.05 7.79 8.60
CA CYS A 77 7.28 7.70 10.04
C CYS A 77 7.84 6.34 10.48
N ILE A 78 7.38 5.22 9.89
CA ILE A 78 7.79 3.88 10.30
C ILE A 78 9.14 3.50 9.72
N SER A 79 9.39 3.82 8.45
CA SER A 79 10.66 3.50 7.80
C SER A 79 11.74 4.56 8.01
N ASN A 80 11.43 5.64 8.73
CA ASN A 80 12.31 6.78 8.94
C ASN A 80 12.89 7.32 7.61
N THR A 81 12.05 7.35 6.58
CA THR A 81 12.38 7.77 5.22
C THR A 81 11.81 9.15 4.93
N SER A 82 12.45 9.85 4.00
CA SER A 82 12.01 11.18 3.58
C SER A 82 10.95 11.09 2.47
N LYS A 83 9.97 11.99 2.47
CA LYS A 83 8.85 12.00 1.49
C LYS A 83 9.35 12.15 0.05
N GLU A 84 10.51 12.77 -0.13
CA GLU A 84 11.20 13.00 -1.41
C GLU A 84 11.70 11.69 -2.04
N GLN A 85 11.81 10.61 -1.29
CA GLN A 85 12.15 9.29 -1.83
C GLN A 85 10.97 8.63 -2.55
N TYR A 86 9.75 9.17 -2.39
CA TYR A 86 8.54 8.59 -2.94
C TYR A 86 8.15 9.26 -4.25
N ARG A 87 8.01 8.46 -5.31
CA ARG A 87 7.62 8.95 -6.64
C ARG A 87 6.26 9.68 -6.61
N CYS A 88 5.33 9.21 -5.79
CA CYS A 88 4.01 9.83 -5.64
C CYS A 88 4.06 11.27 -5.10
N TYR A 89 5.11 11.64 -4.36
CA TYR A 89 5.29 13.00 -3.83
C TYR A 89 5.62 13.99 -4.95
N HIS A 90 6.61 13.65 -5.78
CA HIS A 90 7.03 14.49 -6.91
C HIS A 90 5.94 14.67 -7.96
N ILE A 91 5.17 13.62 -8.26
CA ILE A 91 4.08 13.69 -9.24
C ILE A 91 2.99 14.66 -8.79
N LYS A 92 2.61 14.65 -7.50
CA LYS A 92 1.60 15.60 -6.98
C LYS A 92 2.08 17.05 -7.09
N GLN A 93 3.38 17.30 -6.97
CA GLN A 93 3.96 18.64 -7.09
C GLN A 93 4.05 19.12 -8.56
N SER A 94 4.38 18.23 -9.49
CA SER A 94 4.52 18.57 -10.92
C SER A 94 3.19 18.66 -11.67
N THR A 95 2.12 18.04 -11.16
CA THR A 95 0.77 18.16 -11.70
C THR A 95 -0.20 18.71 -10.65
N PRO A 96 -0.15 20.01 -10.34
CA PRO A 96 -1.13 20.62 -9.46
C PRO A 96 -2.51 20.54 -10.12
N THR A 97 -3.44 19.84 -9.49
CA THR A 97 -4.85 19.89 -9.90
C THR A 97 -5.38 21.30 -9.69
N LEU A 98 -6.13 21.83 -10.66
CA LEU A 98 -6.75 23.16 -10.65
C LEU A 98 -7.61 23.42 -9.39
N TRP A 99 -8.04 22.35 -8.71
CA TRP A 99 -8.93 22.35 -7.56
C TRP A 99 -8.22 21.97 -6.24
N ASN A 100 -6.97 22.37 -6.04
CA ASN A 100 -6.40 22.41 -4.69
C ASN A 100 -6.68 23.78 -4.08
N CYS A 101 -7.94 24.00 -3.66
CA CYS A 101 -8.28 25.01 -2.67
C CYS A 101 -8.09 24.44 -1.27
#